data_AF-A0A955BUB1-F1
#
_entry.id   AF-A0A955BUB1-F1
#
_cell.length_a   1.000
_cell.length_b   1.000
_cell.length_c   1.000
_cell.angle_alpha   90.00
_cell.angle_beta   90.00
_cell.angle_gamma   90.00
#
_symmetry.space_group_name_H-M   'P 1'
#
loop_
_entity.id
_entity.type
_entity.pdbx_description
1 polymer ?
#
loop_
_entity_poly.entity_id
_entity_poly.type
_entity_poly.pdbx_seq_one_letter_code
_entity_poly.pdbx_strand_id
1 'polypeptide(L)'
;MGGRRVTWLDCIVIAWAITGGGACFAQPGPGGGRGFRGGGGDPTFAADRDLFHELLAEHGKITREVTLLDNGVATVTESTDPAIAAKLQEHVAAMHDRLVEGRPIRMRDPLFAELFRHAEQVSLAYESTPAGVRVTETSDDPYVVQLIQAHARVVSGFAERGFEEARLNHDVPAPDASAPVPPSADASPSTDASPLDKTALAALQRTYAQLDRQFIPALAFTDRGAAVPAQKAVARLRKTAAELASQAPAAVTARPEWAAALADVTARCDKAQQLIAAGDVKAAHEHLEPIRGLFVAQRRDWGVPYALDVLAAYHDAMEALVKPAAVALAAGDVYNADDLLRCRAQAITAAAAWARVEQTDFDRAYLGLTKDDLAGIDEALAAERDELAALNRALRNGDAQEVMTTAKALKPHFARIYMTFGDFPKAPQ
;
A
#
# COMPACT_ATOMS: atom_id res chain seq x y z
N MET A 1 -40.47 -22.62 -15.92
CA MET A 1 -40.63 -23.14 -14.54
C MET A 1 -39.38 -22.76 -13.78
N GLY A 2 -39.49 -21.71 -12.96
CA GLY A 2 -38.43 -21.29 -12.06
C GLY A 2 -38.55 -21.95 -10.69
N GLY A 3 -37.45 -21.95 -9.95
CA GLY A 3 -37.32 -22.44 -8.58
C GLY A 3 -35.85 -22.48 -8.20
N ARG A 4 -35.24 -21.29 -8.04
CA ARG A 4 -34.90 -20.63 -6.77
C ARG A 4 -33.60 -21.15 -6.16
N ARG A 5 -32.55 -20.33 -6.32
CA ARG A 5 -31.33 -20.36 -5.51
C ARG A 5 -31.71 -19.88 -4.10
N VAL A 6 -31.27 -20.62 -3.10
CA VAL A 6 -31.41 -20.28 -1.68
C VAL A 6 -30.43 -19.15 -1.37
N THR A 7 -30.93 -18.05 -0.82
CA THR A 7 -30.15 -16.89 -0.39
C THR A 7 -29.76 -17.01 1.08
N TRP A 8 -28.54 -16.56 1.38
CA TRP A 8 -27.90 -16.33 2.68
C TRP A 8 -28.74 -15.42 3.61
N LEU A 9 -29.73 -16.00 4.28
CA LEU A 9 -30.51 -15.40 5.36
C LEU A 9 -31.17 -16.58 6.07
N ASP A 10 -30.41 -17.25 6.95
CA ASP A 10 -30.89 -18.14 8.00
C ASP A 10 -29.68 -18.86 8.60
N CYS A 11 -29.13 -18.36 9.72
CA CYS A 11 -28.60 -19.19 10.81
C CYS A 11 -28.24 -18.33 12.04
N ILE A 12 -29.17 -18.36 13.00
CA ILE A 12 -28.96 -18.47 14.45
C ILE A 12 -28.65 -17.18 15.25
N VAL A 13 -29.72 -16.74 15.91
CA VAL A 13 -29.77 -16.00 17.18
C VAL A 13 -29.48 -16.97 18.35
N ILE A 14 -28.52 -16.66 19.23
CA ILE A 14 -28.59 -16.98 20.68
C ILE A 14 -27.89 -15.86 21.48
N ALA A 15 -28.63 -15.29 22.44
CA ALA A 15 -28.19 -14.31 23.44
C ALA A 15 -27.53 -14.98 24.66
N TRP A 16 -26.73 -14.26 25.46
CA TRP A 16 -26.82 -14.19 26.94
C TRP A 16 -25.86 -13.12 27.51
N ALA A 17 -26.29 -12.46 28.58
CA ALA A 17 -25.62 -11.38 29.32
C ALA A 17 -25.06 -11.88 30.66
N ILE A 18 -23.93 -11.32 31.13
CA ILE A 18 -23.52 -11.29 32.56
C ILE A 18 -22.84 -9.95 32.88
N THR A 19 -23.14 -9.45 34.09
CA THR A 19 -22.83 -8.17 34.73
C THR A 19 -21.56 -8.16 35.61
N GLY A 20 -21.06 -6.95 35.91
CA GLY A 20 -20.17 -6.60 37.05
C GLY A 20 -18.74 -6.26 36.63
N GLY A 21 -18.03 -5.23 37.11
CA GLY A 21 -18.20 -4.24 38.16
C GLY A 21 -16.79 -3.77 38.60
N GLY A 22 -16.63 -2.54 39.09
CA GLY A 22 -15.47 -2.15 39.92
C GLY A 22 -14.42 -1.24 39.30
N ALA A 23 -14.11 -0.15 40.00
CA ALA A 23 -13.31 1.00 39.57
C ALA A 23 -11.83 0.98 40.04
N CYS A 24 -11.09 2.01 39.56
CA CYS A 24 -10.01 2.77 40.23
C CYS A 24 -8.52 2.47 39.95
N PHE A 25 -7.90 3.48 39.31
CA PHE A 25 -6.59 4.12 39.53
C PHE A 25 -5.29 3.32 39.73
N ALA A 26 -4.30 3.58 38.84
CA ALA A 26 -2.91 3.85 39.23
C ALA A 26 -2.17 4.66 38.13
N GLN A 27 -1.39 5.66 38.56
CA GLN A 27 -0.58 6.57 37.75
C GLN A 27 0.75 5.96 37.24
N PRO A 28 1.41 6.56 36.22
CA PRO A 28 2.62 6.04 35.60
C PRO A 28 3.93 6.48 36.28
N GLY A 29 4.90 5.57 36.35
CA GLY A 29 6.29 5.86 36.73
C GLY A 29 7.22 6.03 35.52
N PRO A 30 8.34 6.77 35.64
CA PRO A 30 9.21 7.12 34.52
C PRO A 30 10.37 6.12 34.37
N GLY A 31 10.70 5.72 33.15
CA GLY A 31 11.89 4.89 32.89
C GLY A 31 12.09 4.61 31.41
N GLY A 32 13.16 5.16 30.85
CA GLY A 32 13.48 5.13 29.43
C GLY A 32 13.92 3.77 28.87
N GLY A 33 13.70 3.62 27.57
CA GLY A 33 14.21 2.54 26.74
C GLY A 33 13.66 2.68 25.32
N ARG A 34 14.46 3.25 24.41
CA ARG A 34 14.17 3.26 22.96
C ARG A 34 14.20 1.83 22.46
N GLY A 35 13.02 1.27 22.22
CA GLY A 35 12.82 0.04 21.47
C GLY A 35 11.77 0.29 20.38
N PHE A 36 12.05 -0.16 19.16
CA PHE A 36 11.13 -0.13 18.03
C PHE A 36 9.80 -0.81 18.41
N ARG A 37 8.75 -0.03 18.69
CA ARG A 37 7.38 -0.51 18.89
C ARG A 37 6.63 -0.48 17.56
N GLY A 38 6.68 -1.59 16.82
CA GLY A 38 5.61 -1.91 15.88
C GLY A 38 4.36 -2.30 16.66
N GLY A 39 3.25 -1.56 16.48
CA GLY A 39 1.97 -1.84 17.14
C GLY A 39 1.32 -0.66 17.87
N GLY A 40 1.41 0.57 17.34
CA GLY A 40 0.88 1.77 18.00
C GLY A 40 -0.58 2.16 17.71
N GLY A 41 -1.30 1.47 16.82
CA GLY A 41 -2.61 1.94 16.33
C GLY A 41 -3.75 0.92 16.24
N ASP A 42 -3.48 -0.37 16.48
CA ASP A 42 -4.47 -1.44 16.40
C ASP A 42 -4.86 -1.90 17.82
N PRO A 43 -6.09 -1.60 18.31
CA PRO A 43 -6.48 -1.88 19.69
C PRO A 43 -6.56 -3.39 20.00
N THR A 44 -6.72 -4.25 18.98
CA THR A 44 -6.76 -5.72 19.19
C THR A 44 -5.41 -6.38 18.98
N PHE A 45 -4.38 -5.66 18.49
CA PHE A 45 -3.05 -6.23 18.23
C PHE A 45 -2.42 -6.90 19.44
N ALA A 46 -2.54 -6.29 20.62
CA ALA A 46 -1.99 -6.87 21.83
C ALA A 46 -2.71 -8.18 22.19
N ALA A 47 -4.04 -8.20 22.13
CA ALA A 47 -4.84 -9.39 22.42
C ALA A 47 -4.55 -10.52 21.43
N ASP A 48 -4.54 -10.22 20.13
CA ASP A 48 -4.32 -11.22 19.08
C ASP A 48 -2.88 -11.77 19.10
N ARG A 49 -1.89 -10.93 19.44
CA ARG A 49 -0.51 -11.36 19.69
C ARG A 49 -0.42 -12.26 20.92
N ASP A 50 -1.07 -11.88 22.01
CA ASP A 50 -0.99 -12.61 23.28
C ASP A 50 -1.68 -13.98 23.14
N LEU A 51 -2.84 -14.04 22.48
CA LEU A 51 -3.51 -15.29 22.10
C LEU A 51 -2.61 -16.17 21.22
N PHE A 52 -1.95 -15.60 20.22
CA PHE A 52 -0.99 -16.33 19.39
C PHE A 52 0.20 -16.85 20.22
N HIS A 53 0.74 -16.06 21.15
CA HIS A 53 1.81 -16.50 22.05
C HIS A 53 1.38 -17.66 22.96
N GLU A 54 0.13 -17.68 23.41
CA GLU A 54 -0.41 -18.81 24.17
C GLU A 54 -0.49 -20.09 23.32
N LEU A 55 -0.95 -19.98 22.07
CA LEU A 55 -0.95 -21.11 21.13
C LEU A 55 0.47 -21.62 20.84
N LEU A 56 1.45 -20.72 20.71
CA LEU A 56 2.86 -21.10 20.54
C LEU A 56 3.45 -21.78 21.79
N ALA A 57 3.05 -21.37 22.99
CA ALA A 57 3.49 -22.00 24.24
C ALA A 57 2.95 -23.42 24.38
N GLU A 58 1.73 -23.65 23.91
CA GLU A 58 0.99 -24.91 24.02
C GLU A 58 1.04 -25.75 22.73
N HIS A 59 1.96 -25.43 21.82
CA HIS A 59 2.02 -26.01 20.47
C HIS A 59 2.08 -27.55 20.46
N GLY A 60 2.71 -28.16 21.46
CA GLY A 60 2.77 -29.63 21.63
C GLY A 60 1.42 -30.31 21.87
N LYS A 61 0.34 -29.55 22.09
CA LYS A 61 -1.04 -30.05 22.21
C LYS A 61 -1.85 -29.88 20.91
N ILE A 62 -1.27 -29.26 19.88
CA ILE A 62 -1.96 -28.92 18.63
C ILE A 62 -1.56 -29.94 17.55
N THR A 63 -2.56 -30.51 16.89
CA THR A 63 -2.37 -31.33 15.69
C THR A 63 -2.85 -30.56 14.48
N ARG A 64 -2.04 -30.54 13.42
CA ARG A 64 -2.38 -29.86 12.17
C ARG A 64 -2.15 -30.78 10.98
N GLU A 65 -3.16 -30.89 10.13
CA GLU A 65 -3.10 -31.58 8.85
C GLU A 65 -3.28 -30.58 7.71
N VAL A 66 -2.49 -30.73 6.64
CA VAL A 66 -2.52 -29.87 5.46
C VAL A 66 -2.71 -30.73 4.22
N THR A 67 -3.73 -30.42 3.44
CA THR A 67 -3.96 -30.96 2.10
C THR A 67 -3.68 -29.85 1.09
N LEU A 68 -2.71 -30.08 0.20
CA LEU A 68 -2.44 -29.16 -0.89
C LEU A 68 -3.54 -29.26 -1.95
N LEU A 69 -4.00 -28.12 -2.44
CA LEU A 69 -4.94 -28.01 -3.54
C LEU A 69 -4.25 -27.33 -4.73
N ASP A 70 -4.76 -27.54 -5.94
CA ASP A 70 -4.23 -26.90 -7.15
C ASP A 70 -4.32 -25.36 -7.08
N ASN A 71 -5.31 -24.83 -6.36
CA ASN A 71 -5.57 -23.41 -6.18
C ASN A 71 -5.35 -22.91 -4.73
N GLY A 72 -4.65 -23.67 -3.87
CA GLY A 72 -4.42 -23.26 -2.48
C GLY A 72 -4.17 -24.42 -1.52
N VAL A 73 -4.79 -24.36 -0.34
CA VAL A 73 -4.70 -25.39 0.70
C VAL A 73 -6.04 -25.60 1.43
N ALA A 74 -6.26 -26.82 1.92
CA ALA A 74 -7.26 -27.13 2.94
C ALA A 74 -6.56 -27.67 4.18
N THR A 75 -6.92 -27.18 5.36
CA THR A 75 -6.24 -27.53 6.61
C THR A 75 -7.23 -27.86 7.71
N VAL A 76 -6.81 -28.74 8.60
CA VAL A 76 -7.53 -29.10 9.83
C VAL A 76 -6.56 -28.89 10.98
N THR A 77 -6.91 -28.04 11.95
CA THR A 77 -6.08 -27.78 13.14
C THR A 77 -6.91 -28.01 14.38
N GLU A 78 -6.49 -28.96 15.21
CA GLU A 78 -7.28 -29.47 16.33
C GLU A 78 -6.44 -29.67 17.59
N SER A 79 -7.12 -29.79 18.73
CA SER A 79 -6.56 -30.18 20.02
C SER A 79 -7.57 -31.04 20.77
N THR A 80 -7.07 -31.98 21.56
CA THR A 80 -7.89 -32.75 22.52
C THR A 80 -8.17 -31.98 23.81
N ASP A 81 -7.43 -30.89 24.05
CA ASP A 81 -7.67 -29.95 25.14
C ASP A 81 -8.71 -28.91 24.69
N PRO A 82 -9.93 -28.90 25.26
CA PRO A 82 -11.01 -28.02 24.82
C PRO A 82 -10.68 -26.53 25.00
N ALA A 83 -9.79 -26.18 25.93
CA ALA A 83 -9.35 -24.80 26.10
C ALA A 83 -8.44 -24.35 24.94
N ILE A 84 -7.60 -25.24 24.42
CA ILE A 84 -6.75 -24.95 23.25
C ILE A 84 -7.58 -24.95 21.97
N ALA A 85 -8.55 -25.87 21.85
CA ALA A 85 -9.51 -25.87 20.73
C ALA A 85 -10.27 -24.54 20.62
N ALA A 86 -10.75 -23.99 21.73
CA ALA A 86 -11.41 -22.68 21.76
C ALA A 86 -10.48 -21.54 21.31
N LYS A 87 -9.21 -21.54 21.76
CA LYS A 87 -8.21 -20.55 21.34
C LYS A 87 -7.87 -20.64 19.86
N LEU A 88 -7.84 -21.84 19.28
CA LEU A 88 -7.65 -22.02 17.84
C LEU A 88 -8.78 -21.38 17.04
N GLN A 89 -10.03 -21.56 17.47
CA GLN A 89 -11.20 -20.96 16.85
C GLN A 89 -11.16 -19.43 16.94
N GLU A 90 -10.89 -18.90 18.14
CA GLU A 90 -10.76 -17.45 18.37
C GLU A 90 -9.65 -16.84 17.52
N HIS A 91 -8.49 -17.49 17.48
CA HIS A 91 -7.35 -17.01 16.71
C HIS A 91 -7.64 -16.98 15.21
N VAL A 92 -8.20 -18.05 14.64
CA VAL A 92 -8.51 -18.08 13.20
C VAL A 92 -9.59 -17.08 12.83
N ALA A 93 -10.63 -16.91 13.66
CA ALA A 93 -11.63 -15.87 13.44
C ALA A 93 -10.99 -14.47 13.43
N ALA A 94 -10.13 -14.17 14.41
CA ALA A 94 -9.41 -12.90 14.45
C ALA A 94 -8.45 -12.70 13.27
N MET A 95 -7.78 -13.77 12.79
CA MET A 95 -6.90 -13.69 11.61
C MET A 95 -7.69 -13.48 10.32
N HIS A 96 -8.85 -14.13 10.18
CA HIS A 96 -9.77 -13.88 9.07
C HIS A 96 -10.22 -12.42 9.06
N ASP A 97 -10.67 -11.89 10.20
CA ASP A 97 -11.13 -10.50 10.30
C ASP A 97 -9.99 -9.53 9.98
N ARG A 98 -8.76 -9.82 10.42
CA ARG A 98 -7.57 -9.04 10.05
C ARG A 98 -7.27 -9.07 8.56
N LEU A 99 -7.47 -10.20 7.89
CA LEU A 99 -7.29 -10.31 6.44
C LEU A 99 -8.34 -9.45 5.72
N VAL A 100 -9.61 -9.58 6.10
CA VAL A 100 -10.73 -8.82 5.53
C VAL A 100 -10.62 -7.31 5.80
N GLU A 101 -10.17 -6.94 7.00
CA GLU A 101 -10.04 -5.54 7.44
C GLU A 101 -8.68 -4.92 7.10
N GLY A 102 -7.78 -5.65 6.44
CA GLY A 102 -6.47 -5.13 6.07
C GLY A 102 -5.59 -4.74 7.27
N ARG A 103 -5.67 -5.48 8.37
CA ARG A 103 -4.89 -5.27 9.62
C ARG A 103 -3.79 -6.32 9.79
N PRO A 104 -2.63 -6.17 9.11
CA PRO A 104 -1.62 -7.21 9.09
C PRO A 104 -1.03 -7.47 10.47
N ILE A 105 -0.67 -8.72 10.70
CA ILE A 105 0.13 -9.14 11.83
C ILE A 105 1.44 -9.75 11.32
N ARG A 106 2.51 -9.65 12.12
CA ARG A 106 3.81 -10.29 11.84
C ARG A 106 4.56 -9.78 10.59
N MET A 107 4.45 -8.49 10.27
CA MET A 107 5.14 -7.86 9.11
C MET A 107 6.68 -7.88 9.12
N ARG A 108 7.31 -8.33 10.21
CA ARG A 108 8.77 -8.60 10.25
C ARG A 108 9.14 -9.78 9.34
N ASP A 109 8.24 -10.75 9.21
CA ASP A 109 8.47 -11.98 8.46
C ASP A 109 8.19 -11.74 6.96
N PRO A 110 9.20 -11.87 6.07
CA PRO A 110 9.06 -11.51 4.65
C PRO A 110 7.91 -12.23 3.95
N LEU A 111 7.70 -13.51 4.25
CA LEU A 111 6.62 -14.31 3.67
C LEU A 111 5.23 -13.78 4.04
N PHE A 112 5.02 -13.45 5.32
CA PHE A 112 3.73 -12.91 5.78
C PHE A 112 3.51 -11.50 5.24
N ALA A 113 4.58 -10.69 5.18
CA ALA A 113 4.50 -9.37 4.59
C ALA A 113 4.16 -9.42 3.10
N GLU A 114 4.69 -10.41 2.36
CA GLU A 114 4.37 -10.61 0.94
C GLU A 114 2.95 -11.14 0.76
N LEU A 115 2.54 -12.23 1.42
CA LEU A 115 1.18 -12.77 1.31
C LEU A 115 0.13 -11.70 1.60
N PHE A 116 0.37 -10.85 2.62
CA PHE A 116 -0.54 -9.77 2.96
C PHE A 116 -0.65 -8.68 1.89
N ARG A 117 0.39 -8.45 1.07
CA ARG A 117 0.30 -7.53 -0.08
C ARG A 117 -0.70 -8.01 -1.13
N HIS A 118 -0.97 -9.31 -1.16
CA HIS A 118 -1.93 -9.97 -2.05
C HIS A 118 -3.22 -10.38 -1.34
N ALA A 119 -3.52 -9.81 -0.17
CA ALA A 119 -4.69 -10.18 0.64
C ALA A 119 -6.02 -10.14 -0.13
N GLU A 120 -6.21 -9.19 -1.05
CA GLU A 120 -7.42 -9.07 -1.88
C GLU A 120 -7.59 -10.22 -2.88
N GLN A 121 -6.52 -10.96 -3.16
CA GLN A 121 -6.50 -12.11 -4.06
C GLN A 121 -6.62 -13.44 -3.30
N VAL A 122 -6.66 -13.39 -1.97
CA VAL A 122 -6.81 -14.57 -1.11
C VAL A 122 -8.28 -14.71 -0.69
N SER A 123 -8.88 -15.85 -1.02
CA SER A 123 -10.17 -16.26 -0.47
C SER A 123 -9.93 -17.22 0.69
N LEU A 124 -10.31 -16.80 1.90
CA LEU A 124 -10.21 -17.61 3.11
C LEU A 124 -11.61 -17.92 3.64
N ALA A 125 -11.94 -19.20 3.75
CA ALA A 125 -13.15 -19.68 4.40
C ALA A 125 -12.75 -20.60 5.56
N TYR A 126 -13.48 -20.52 6.68
CA TYR A 126 -13.22 -21.38 7.82
C TYR A 126 -14.50 -21.86 8.50
N GLU A 127 -14.38 -22.99 9.19
CA GLU A 127 -15.45 -23.61 9.98
C GLU A 127 -14.88 -24.06 11.33
N SER A 128 -15.51 -23.66 12.43
CA SER A 128 -15.17 -24.15 13.76
C SER A 128 -15.67 -25.59 13.95
N THR A 129 -14.81 -26.48 14.44
CA THR A 129 -15.16 -27.86 14.84
C THR A 129 -15.12 -27.97 16.37
N PRO A 130 -15.75 -28.97 17.00
CA PRO A 130 -15.64 -29.16 18.45
C PRO A 130 -14.20 -29.29 18.97
N ALA A 131 -13.26 -29.73 18.12
CA ALA A 131 -11.86 -29.93 18.47
C ALA A 131 -10.93 -28.82 17.95
N GLY A 132 -11.41 -27.85 17.17
CA GLY A 132 -10.58 -26.79 16.59
C GLY A 132 -11.23 -26.12 15.38
N VAL A 133 -10.55 -26.13 14.23
CA VAL A 133 -10.95 -25.36 13.04
C VAL A 133 -10.51 -26.03 11.74
N ARG A 134 -11.35 -25.92 10.71
CA ARG A 134 -11.04 -26.23 9.30
C ARG A 134 -10.91 -24.93 8.53
N VAL A 135 -9.86 -24.79 7.73
CA VAL A 135 -9.62 -23.59 6.92
C VAL A 135 -9.32 -24.00 5.48
N THR A 136 -9.98 -23.35 4.54
CA THR A 136 -9.66 -23.39 3.12
C THR A 136 -9.17 -22.01 2.69
N GLU A 137 -7.96 -21.95 2.17
CA GLU A 137 -7.35 -20.72 1.67
C GLU A 137 -6.98 -20.94 0.20
N THR A 138 -7.52 -20.11 -0.70
CA THR A 138 -7.39 -20.29 -2.15
C THR A 138 -7.16 -18.97 -2.87
N SER A 139 -6.60 -19.03 -4.08
CA SER A 139 -6.47 -17.90 -5.00
C SER A 139 -6.58 -18.35 -6.45
N ASP A 140 -7.01 -17.44 -7.32
CA ASP A 140 -6.95 -17.62 -8.78
C ASP A 140 -5.58 -17.20 -9.36
N ASP A 141 -4.75 -16.51 -8.57
CA ASP A 141 -3.40 -16.13 -8.98
C ASP A 141 -2.39 -17.24 -8.62
N PRO A 142 -1.69 -17.86 -9.61
CA PRO A 142 -0.75 -18.95 -9.36
C PRO A 142 0.43 -18.61 -8.46
N TYR A 143 0.84 -17.35 -8.41
CA TYR A 143 1.87 -16.88 -7.49
C TYR A 143 1.32 -16.77 -6.08
N VAL A 144 0.10 -16.24 -5.90
CA VAL A 144 -0.56 -16.20 -4.59
C VAL A 144 -0.84 -17.62 -4.06
N VAL A 145 -1.18 -18.58 -4.92
CA VAL A 145 -1.27 -20.00 -4.54
C VAL A 145 0.04 -20.50 -3.92
N GLN A 146 1.20 -20.15 -4.50
CA GLN A 146 2.50 -20.51 -3.94
C GLN A 146 2.76 -19.85 -2.59
N LEU A 147 2.36 -18.58 -2.43
CA LEU A 147 2.45 -17.86 -1.15
C LEU A 147 1.57 -18.51 -0.08
N ILE A 148 0.33 -18.88 -0.41
CA ILE A 148 -0.60 -19.60 0.47
C ILE A 148 0.00 -20.95 0.91
N GLN A 149 0.53 -21.73 -0.03
CA GLN A 149 1.14 -23.02 0.28
C GLN A 149 2.42 -22.89 1.11
N ALA A 150 3.23 -21.85 0.88
CA ALA A 150 4.39 -21.54 1.71
C ALA A 150 3.99 -21.09 3.11
N HIS A 151 2.97 -20.23 3.22
CA HIS A 151 2.40 -19.80 4.49
C HIS A 151 1.90 -21.00 5.30
N ALA A 152 1.16 -21.93 4.66
CA ALA A 152 0.66 -23.13 5.31
C ALA A 152 1.79 -23.99 5.93
N ARG A 153 2.96 -24.09 5.26
CA ARG A 153 4.13 -24.79 5.80
C ARG A 153 4.68 -24.12 7.06
N VAL A 154 4.74 -22.79 7.09
CA VAL A 154 5.21 -22.06 8.28
C VAL A 154 4.22 -22.20 9.45
N VAL A 155 2.91 -22.16 9.18
CA VAL A 155 1.90 -22.39 10.22
C VAL A 155 1.98 -23.81 10.77
N SER A 156 2.32 -24.82 9.95
CA SER A 156 2.66 -26.16 10.45
C SER A 156 3.90 -26.13 11.34
N GLY A 157 4.93 -25.37 10.97
CA GLY A 157 6.09 -25.12 11.83
C GLY A 157 5.74 -24.52 13.19
N PHE A 158 4.75 -23.63 13.27
CA PHE A 158 4.27 -23.10 14.57
C PHE A 158 3.63 -24.19 15.44
N ALA A 159 2.85 -25.10 14.87
CA ALA A 159 2.28 -26.23 15.61
C ALA A 159 3.38 -27.21 16.07
N GLU A 160 4.39 -27.44 15.23
CA GLU A 160 5.47 -28.40 15.50
C GLU A 160 6.50 -27.88 16.52
N ARG A 161 6.89 -26.59 16.41
CA ARG A 161 8.07 -26.02 17.11
C ARG A 161 7.76 -24.76 17.93
N GLY A 162 6.52 -24.26 17.91
CA GLY A 162 6.09 -23.11 18.69
C GLY A 162 6.98 -21.89 18.49
N PHE A 163 7.53 -21.37 19.60
CA PHE A 163 8.35 -20.15 19.58
C PHE A 163 9.65 -20.27 18.79
N GLU A 164 10.21 -21.46 18.58
CA GLU A 164 11.44 -21.62 17.80
C GLU A 164 11.19 -21.20 16.34
N GLU A 165 10.12 -21.70 15.74
CA GLU A 165 9.70 -21.31 14.40
C GLU A 165 9.26 -19.83 14.36
N ALA A 166 8.51 -19.39 15.37
CA ALA A 166 7.99 -18.02 15.42
C ALA A 166 9.08 -16.94 15.46
N ARG A 167 10.33 -17.27 15.78
CA ARG A 167 11.47 -16.33 15.76
C ARG A 167 12.15 -16.21 14.39
N LEU A 168 11.93 -17.18 13.51
CA LEU A 168 12.53 -17.22 12.17
C LEU A 168 11.84 -16.22 11.23
N ASN A 169 12.57 -15.84 10.19
CA ASN A 169 12.02 -15.21 8.99
C ASN A 169 11.97 -16.27 7.90
N HIS A 170 10.94 -16.23 7.07
CA HIS A 170 10.72 -17.25 6.04
C HIS A 170 10.87 -16.63 4.66
N ASP A 171 11.48 -17.41 3.76
CA ASP A 171 11.70 -17.01 2.39
C ASP A 171 10.38 -16.86 1.63
N VAL A 172 10.37 -15.91 0.71
CA VAL A 172 9.28 -15.72 -0.24
C VAL A 172 9.56 -16.62 -1.45
N PRO A 173 8.64 -17.53 -1.82
CA PRO A 173 8.74 -18.27 -3.08
C PRO A 173 8.99 -17.33 -4.25
N ALA A 174 9.91 -17.69 -5.15
CA ALA A 174 10.03 -16.96 -6.41
C ALA A 174 8.77 -17.21 -7.26
N PRO A 175 8.20 -16.20 -7.93
CA PRO A 175 7.13 -16.44 -8.89
C PRO A 175 7.62 -17.39 -9.97
N ASP A 176 7.04 -18.60 -10.02
CA ASP A 176 7.42 -19.63 -10.99
C ASP A 176 7.28 -19.11 -12.43
N ALA A 177 8.36 -19.24 -13.20
CA ALA A 177 8.42 -18.86 -14.62
C ALA A 177 7.85 -19.94 -15.57
N SER A 178 7.04 -20.89 -15.10
CA SER A 178 6.70 -22.10 -15.86
C SER A 178 5.24 -22.59 -15.86
N ALA A 179 4.25 -21.78 -15.47
CA ALA A 179 2.83 -22.14 -15.65
C ALA A 179 2.21 -21.41 -16.87
N PRO A 180 1.43 -22.08 -17.74
CA PRO A 180 0.86 -21.47 -18.94
C PRO A 180 -0.32 -20.57 -18.59
N VAL A 181 -0.17 -19.27 -18.88
CA VAL A 181 -1.24 -18.26 -18.77
C VAL A 181 -2.22 -18.44 -19.96
N PRO A 182 -3.55 -18.56 -19.74
CA PRO A 182 -4.51 -18.46 -20.84
C PRO A 182 -4.53 -17.01 -21.35
N PRO A 183 -4.59 -16.78 -22.68
CA PRO A 183 -4.39 -15.45 -23.23
C PRO A 183 -5.56 -14.53 -22.86
N SER A 184 -5.29 -13.51 -22.03
CA SER A 184 -6.09 -12.30 -22.04
C SER A 184 -5.74 -11.52 -23.30
N ALA A 185 -6.75 -11.30 -24.14
CA ALA A 185 -6.65 -10.46 -25.31
C ALA A 185 -6.23 -9.04 -24.91
N ASP A 186 -5.31 -8.50 -25.70
CA ASP A 186 -4.79 -7.13 -25.73
C ASP A 186 -3.58 -6.81 -24.83
N ALA A 187 -2.52 -6.39 -25.55
CA ALA A 187 -1.20 -5.92 -25.15
C ALA A 187 -0.14 -7.00 -24.82
N SER A 188 0.53 -7.48 -25.86
CA SER A 188 1.87 -8.07 -25.75
C SER A 188 2.87 -7.04 -25.20
N PRO A 189 3.74 -7.38 -24.24
CA PRO A 189 5.02 -6.70 -24.12
C PRO A 189 6.02 -7.40 -25.03
N SER A 190 6.37 -6.76 -26.13
CA SER A 190 7.66 -7.02 -26.76
C SER A 190 8.75 -6.39 -25.90
N THR A 191 9.70 -7.17 -25.39
CA THR A 191 11.13 -6.82 -25.55
C THR A 191 12.05 -7.95 -25.11
N ASP A 192 12.82 -8.42 -26.09
CA ASP A 192 14.01 -9.29 -26.00
C ASP A 192 15.21 -8.58 -25.34
N ALA A 193 14.97 -7.66 -24.40
CA ALA A 193 16.00 -6.81 -23.86
C ALA A 193 16.61 -7.44 -22.61
N SER A 194 17.91 -7.75 -22.67
CA SER A 194 18.66 -8.28 -21.52
C SER A 194 18.45 -7.40 -20.27
N PRO A 195 18.43 -8.01 -19.06
CA PRO A 195 18.30 -7.27 -17.80
C PRO A 195 19.34 -6.16 -17.71
N LEU A 196 18.91 -4.98 -17.24
CA LEU A 196 19.80 -3.84 -17.06
C LEU A 196 20.81 -4.14 -15.93
N ASP A 197 22.09 -3.87 -16.18
CA ASP A 197 23.11 -4.00 -15.14
C ASP A 197 23.01 -2.87 -14.10
N LYS A 198 23.73 -3.03 -12.98
CA LYS A 198 23.71 -2.05 -11.87
C LYS A 198 24.14 -0.65 -12.29
N THR A 199 25.05 -0.53 -13.26
CA THR A 199 25.54 0.77 -13.76
C THR A 199 24.46 1.48 -14.56
N ALA A 200 23.77 0.75 -15.44
CA ALA A 200 22.65 1.26 -16.21
C ALA A 200 21.47 1.65 -15.31
N LEU A 201 21.14 0.84 -14.30
CA LEU A 201 20.10 1.16 -13.31
C LEU A 201 20.44 2.45 -12.54
N ALA A 202 21.66 2.59 -12.04
CA ALA A 202 22.08 3.80 -11.31
C ALA A 202 22.11 5.05 -12.20
N ALA A 203 22.39 4.90 -13.49
CA ALA A 203 22.30 6.00 -14.43
C ALA A 203 20.84 6.40 -14.71
N LEU A 204 19.95 5.42 -14.90
CA LEU A 204 18.51 5.66 -15.05
C LEU A 204 17.89 6.35 -13.84
N GLN A 205 18.24 5.95 -12.62
CA GLN A 205 17.77 6.62 -11.40
C GLN A 205 18.11 8.12 -11.42
N ARG A 206 19.33 8.49 -11.81
CA ARG A 206 19.73 9.90 -11.94
C ARG A 206 18.98 10.61 -13.07
N THR A 207 18.75 9.93 -14.19
CA THR A 207 17.98 10.49 -15.31
C THR A 207 16.52 10.75 -14.94
N TYR A 208 15.85 9.81 -14.26
CA TYR A 208 14.48 10.03 -13.77
C TYR A 208 14.42 11.14 -12.73
N ALA A 209 15.40 11.23 -11.82
CA ALA A 209 15.47 12.32 -10.87
C ALA A 209 15.59 13.69 -11.56
N GLN A 210 16.35 13.80 -12.65
CA GLN A 210 16.42 15.03 -13.44
C GLN A 210 15.08 15.40 -14.09
N LEU A 211 14.32 14.40 -14.58
CA LEU A 211 12.98 14.62 -15.12
C LEU A 211 12.01 15.07 -14.03
N ASP A 212 11.96 14.38 -12.90
CA ASP A 212 11.07 14.69 -11.78
C ASP A 212 11.33 16.10 -11.23
N ARG A 213 12.61 16.51 -11.13
CA ARG A 213 13.00 17.86 -10.73
C ARG A 213 12.38 18.95 -11.59
N GLN A 214 12.14 18.71 -12.88
CA GLN A 214 11.47 19.68 -13.75
C GLN A 214 9.96 19.46 -13.85
N PHE A 215 9.51 18.21 -13.74
CA PHE A 215 8.11 17.84 -13.81
C PHE A 215 7.30 18.33 -12.61
N ILE A 216 7.84 18.16 -11.41
CA ILE A 216 7.14 18.50 -10.16
C ILE A 216 6.76 20.00 -10.10
N PRO A 217 7.67 20.96 -10.39
CA PRO A 217 7.29 22.37 -10.49
C PRO A 217 6.29 22.66 -11.59
N ALA A 218 6.38 21.98 -12.74
CA ALA A 218 5.44 22.17 -13.84
C ALA A 218 4.02 21.78 -13.43
N LEU A 219 3.86 20.65 -12.74
CA LEU A 219 2.59 20.16 -12.23
C LEU A 219 2.05 21.05 -11.09
N ALA A 220 2.91 21.47 -10.17
CA ALA A 220 2.52 22.28 -9.01
C ALA A 220 2.11 23.71 -9.38
N PHE A 221 2.79 24.35 -10.33
CA PHE A 221 2.41 25.71 -10.75
C PHE A 221 1.13 25.72 -11.58
N THR A 222 0.87 24.68 -12.39
CA THR A 222 -0.40 24.57 -13.12
C THR A 222 -1.57 24.30 -12.18
N ASP A 223 -1.40 23.44 -11.17
CA ASP A 223 -2.41 23.19 -10.13
C ASP A 223 -2.83 24.48 -9.41
N ARG A 224 -1.86 25.36 -9.11
CA ARG A 224 -2.09 26.65 -8.45
C ARG A 224 -2.67 27.74 -9.36
N GLY A 225 -2.87 27.48 -10.65
CA GLY A 225 -3.26 28.49 -11.63
C GLY A 225 -2.21 29.57 -11.88
N ALA A 226 -0.94 29.34 -11.51
CA ALA A 226 0.14 30.32 -11.61
C ALA A 226 0.71 30.35 -13.04
N ALA A 227 -0.02 30.97 -13.97
CA ALA A 227 0.24 30.91 -15.42
C ALA A 227 1.71 31.19 -15.82
N VAL A 228 2.30 32.29 -15.34
CA VAL A 228 3.67 32.67 -15.74
C VAL A 228 4.74 31.71 -15.17
N PRO A 229 4.75 31.37 -13.87
CA PRO A 229 5.61 30.31 -13.34
C PRO A 229 5.40 28.95 -14.02
N ALA A 230 4.15 28.56 -14.28
CA ALA A 230 3.80 27.32 -14.97
C ALA A 230 4.41 27.28 -16.37
N GLN A 231 4.25 28.34 -17.15
CA GLN A 231 4.82 28.45 -18.48
C GLN A 231 6.35 28.23 -18.47
N LYS A 232 7.06 28.86 -17.53
CA LYS A 232 8.51 28.68 -17.38
C LYS A 232 8.88 27.27 -16.96
N ALA A 233 8.13 26.64 -16.05
CA ALA A 233 8.41 25.29 -15.57
C ALA A 233 8.16 24.23 -16.65
N VAL A 234 7.05 24.32 -17.38
CA VAL A 234 6.74 23.44 -18.52
C VAL A 234 7.80 23.57 -19.61
N ALA A 235 8.28 24.79 -19.90
CA ALA A 235 9.36 24.99 -20.87
C ALA A 235 10.68 24.33 -20.44
N ARG A 236 11.01 24.33 -19.14
CA ARG A 236 12.18 23.61 -18.62
C ARG A 236 12.03 22.11 -18.74
N LEU A 237 10.88 21.55 -18.34
CA LEU A 237 10.60 20.12 -18.51
C LEU A 237 10.75 19.68 -19.96
N ARG A 238 10.14 20.44 -20.89
CA ARG A 238 10.24 20.18 -22.32
C ARG A 238 11.69 20.17 -22.82
N LYS A 239 12.49 21.16 -22.38
CA LYS A 239 13.91 21.26 -22.74
C LYS A 239 14.70 20.06 -22.21
N THR A 240 14.51 19.71 -20.95
CA THR A 240 15.17 18.56 -20.31
C THR A 240 14.81 17.25 -21.00
N ALA A 241 13.54 17.03 -21.35
CA ALA A 241 13.12 15.85 -22.09
C ALA A 241 13.82 15.74 -23.46
N ALA A 242 13.95 16.86 -24.19
CA ALA A 242 14.65 16.89 -25.48
C ALA A 242 16.17 16.64 -25.35
N GLU A 243 16.82 17.18 -24.31
CA GLU A 243 18.25 16.96 -24.06
C GLU A 243 18.53 15.49 -23.71
N LEU A 244 17.70 14.90 -22.83
CA LEU A 244 17.83 13.52 -22.38
C LEU A 244 17.61 12.47 -23.48
N ALA A 245 16.90 12.81 -24.56
CA ALA A 245 16.74 11.93 -25.71
C ALA A 245 18.08 11.57 -26.36
N SER A 246 19.08 12.45 -26.24
CA SER A 246 20.43 12.26 -26.82
C SER A 246 21.53 12.04 -25.80
N GLN A 247 21.33 12.44 -24.53
CA GLN A 247 22.36 12.44 -23.49
C GLN A 247 22.22 11.30 -22.48
N ALA A 248 21.13 10.54 -22.52
CA ALA A 248 20.98 9.36 -21.67
C ALA A 248 22.02 8.26 -22.04
N PRO A 249 22.38 7.36 -21.10
CA PRO A 249 23.33 6.29 -21.36
C PRO A 249 22.94 5.44 -22.57
N ALA A 250 23.92 4.89 -23.30
CA ALA A 250 23.67 4.09 -24.51
C ALA A 250 22.73 2.88 -24.27
N ALA A 251 22.84 2.23 -23.10
CA ALA A 251 21.96 1.13 -22.70
C ALA A 251 20.48 1.53 -22.57
N VAL A 252 20.21 2.84 -22.44
CA VAL A 252 18.89 3.45 -22.32
C VAL A 252 18.43 3.95 -23.68
N THR A 253 19.26 4.71 -24.40
CA THR A 253 18.91 5.30 -25.71
C THR A 253 18.74 4.25 -26.81
N ALA A 254 19.32 3.05 -26.65
CA ALA A 254 19.08 1.92 -27.55
C ALA A 254 17.64 1.36 -27.47
N ARG A 255 16.88 1.69 -26.41
CA ARG A 255 15.51 1.20 -26.20
C ARG A 255 14.49 2.14 -26.86
N PRO A 256 13.67 1.68 -27.82
CA PRO A 256 12.70 2.55 -28.50
C PRO A 256 11.66 3.14 -27.55
N GLU A 257 11.34 2.45 -26.45
CA GLU A 257 10.39 2.92 -25.44
C GLU A 257 10.92 4.17 -24.70
N TRP A 258 12.25 4.35 -24.60
CA TRP A 258 12.84 5.58 -24.05
C TRP A 258 12.48 6.79 -24.91
N ALA A 259 12.75 6.68 -26.21
CA ALA A 259 12.50 7.75 -27.17
C ALA A 259 11.01 8.06 -27.26
N ALA A 260 10.16 7.03 -27.24
CA ALA A 260 8.71 7.18 -27.24
C ALA A 260 8.20 7.93 -25.98
N ALA A 261 8.69 7.56 -24.79
CA ALA A 261 8.31 8.24 -23.54
C ALA A 261 8.69 9.72 -23.53
N LEU A 262 9.91 10.06 -23.98
CA LEU A 262 10.36 11.45 -24.07
C LEU A 262 9.61 12.26 -25.15
N ALA A 263 9.22 11.61 -26.25
CA ALA A 263 8.37 12.21 -27.27
C ALA A 263 6.97 12.53 -26.70
N ASP A 264 6.37 11.62 -25.93
CA ASP A 264 5.07 11.88 -25.26
C ASP A 264 5.19 13.05 -24.26
N VAL A 265 6.23 13.06 -23.42
CA VAL A 265 6.50 14.18 -22.49
C VAL A 265 6.62 15.50 -23.24
N THR A 266 7.33 15.52 -24.36
CA THR A 266 7.50 16.72 -25.19
C THR A 266 6.17 17.19 -25.78
N ALA A 267 5.38 16.28 -26.34
CA ALA A 267 4.07 16.60 -26.91
C ALA A 267 3.10 17.15 -25.85
N ARG A 268 3.09 16.55 -24.65
CA ARG A 268 2.29 17.03 -23.51
C ARG A 268 2.72 18.42 -23.06
N CYS A 269 4.03 18.68 -23.02
CA CYS A 269 4.53 20.02 -22.71
C CYS A 269 4.10 21.06 -23.75
N ASP A 270 4.18 20.72 -25.04
CA ASP A 270 3.77 21.61 -26.13
C ASP A 270 2.27 21.93 -26.05
N LYS A 271 1.44 20.92 -25.75
CA LYS A 271 0.00 21.14 -25.53
C LYS A 271 -0.28 21.95 -24.26
N ALA A 272 0.42 21.69 -23.16
CA ALA A 272 0.28 22.45 -21.92
C ALA A 272 0.66 23.92 -22.11
N GLN A 273 1.70 24.23 -22.89
CA GLN A 273 2.05 25.61 -23.27
C GLN A 273 0.90 26.31 -24.01
N GLN A 274 0.27 25.63 -24.96
CA GLN A 274 -0.88 26.16 -25.70
C GLN A 274 -2.07 26.45 -24.77
N LEU A 275 -2.37 25.53 -23.85
CA LEU A 275 -3.46 25.68 -22.88
C LEU A 275 -3.21 26.86 -21.91
N ILE A 276 -1.98 26.99 -21.39
CA ILE A 276 -1.59 28.13 -20.54
C ILE A 276 -1.72 29.45 -21.31
N ALA A 277 -1.25 29.50 -22.56
CA ALA A 277 -1.36 30.69 -23.40
C ALA A 277 -2.81 31.07 -23.71
N ALA A 278 -3.72 30.08 -23.77
CA ALA A 278 -5.15 30.29 -23.92
C ALA A 278 -5.86 30.66 -22.59
N GLY A 279 -5.14 30.72 -21.47
CA GLY A 279 -5.69 31.03 -20.14
C GLY A 279 -6.25 29.82 -19.38
N ASP A 280 -6.19 28.62 -19.96
CA ASP A 280 -6.70 27.39 -19.34
C ASP A 280 -5.58 26.61 -18.61
N VAL A 281 -5.13 27.19 -17.49
CA VAL A 281 -4.03 26.63 -16.70
C VAL A 281 -4.43 25.32 -16.03
N LYS A 282 -5.71 25.13 -15.70
CA LYS A 282 -6.22 23.90 -15.10
C LYS A 282 -6.22 22.74 -16.09
N ALA A 283 -6.69 22.95 -17.33
CA ALA A 283 -6.56 21.92 -18.35
C ALA A 283 -5.09 21.58 -18.64
N ALA A 284 -4.18 22.56 -18.54
CA ALA A 284 -2.75 22.30 -18.65
C ALA A 284 -2.23 21.37 -17.53
N HIS A 285 -2.72 21.52 -16.29
CA HIS A 285 -2.42 20.60 -15.19
C HIS A 285 -2.88 19.18 -15.50
N GLU A 286 -4.16 19.02 -15.84
CA GLU A 286 -4.77 17.72 -16.16
C GLU A 286 -4.04 17.03 -17.32
N HIS A 287 -3.56 17.79 -18.31
CA HIS A 287 -2.82 17.24 -19.44
C HIS A 287 -1.41 16.75 -19.10
N LEU A 288 -0.77 17.34 -18.08
CA LEU A 288 0.58 16.98 -17.62
C LEU A 288 0.57 15.81 -16.62
N GLU A 289 -0.50 15.64 -15.83
CA GLU A 289 -0.61 14.63 -14.78
C GLU A 289 -0.21 13.20 -15.23
N PRO A 290 -0.57 12.71 -16.44
CA PRO A 290 -0.25 11.35 -16.86
C PRO A 290 1.26 11.04 -17.02
N ILE A 291 2.12 12.07 -17.08
CA ILE A 291 3.59 11.87 -17.15
C ILE A 291 4.10 11.06 -15.95
N ARG A 292 3.51 11.25 -14.76
CA ARG A 292 3.88 10.48 -13.56
C ARG A 292 3.67 8.98 -13.78
N GLY A 293 2.48 8.61 -14.26
CA GLY A 293 2.12 7.21 -14.53
C GLY A 293 2.97 6.58 -15.63
N LEU A 294 3.30 7.34 -16.68
CA LEU A 294 4.19 6.91 -17.76
C LEU A 294 5.55 6.45 -17.22
N PHE A 295 6.18 7.26 -16.36
CA PHE A 295 7.50 6.91 -15.83
C PHE A 295 7.46 5.83 -14.75
N VAL A 296 6.41 5.76 -13.93
CA VAL A 296 6.20 4.64 -12.99
C VAL A 296 6.11 3.32 -13.76
N ALA A 297 5.30 3.26 -14.82
CA ALA A 297 5.16 2.06 -15.64
C ALA A 297 6.49 1.66 -16.28
N GLN A 298 7.17 2.62 -16.92
CA GLN A 298 8.45 2.33 -17.57
C GLN A 298 9.53 1.85 -16.58
N ARG A 299 9.63 2.47 -15.40
CA ARG A 299 10.57 2.04 -14.36
C ARG A 299 10.27 0.63 -13.86
N ARG A 300 8.98 0.32 -13.64
CA ARG A 300 8.54 -1.02 -13.26
C ARG A 300 8.92 -2.05 -14.31
N ASP A 301 8.59 -1.80 -15.56
CA ASP A 301 8.82 -2.73 -16.67
C ASP A 301 10.32 -2.97 -16.91
N TRP A 302 11.17 -2.00 -16.54
CA TRP A 302 12.63 -2.09 -16.65
C TRP A 302 13.33 -2.50 -15.34
N GLY A 303 12.57 -2.76 -14.27
CA GLY A 303 13.11 -3.14 -12.97
C GLY A 303 13.98 -2.05 -12.31
N VAL A 304 13.67 -0.77 -12.52
CA VAL A 304 14.40 0.36 -11.93
C VAL A 304 13.82 0.66 -10.54
N PRO A 305 14.52 0.35 -9.43
CA PRO A 305 14.04 0.70 -8.11
C PRO A 305 14.10 2.22 -7.91
N TYR A 306 12.98 2.84 -7.55
CA TYR A 306 12.91 4.30 -7.47
C TYR A 306 11.99 4.80 -6.35
N ALA A 307 12.56 5.60 -5.45
CA ALA A 307 11.89 6.03 -4.22
C ALA A 307 10.58 6.81 -4.44
N LEU A 308 10.41 7.57 -5.53
CA LEU A 308 9.17 8.33 -5.74
C LEU A 308 8.01 7.45 -6.21
N ASP A 309 8.23 6.19 -6.59
CA ASP A 309 7.16 5.30 -7.03
C ASP A 309 6.21 4.95 -5.86
N VAL A 310 6.73 4.85 -4.63
CA VAL A 310 5.88 4.64 -3.44
C VAL A 310 5.03 5.88 -3.13
N LEU A 311 5.53 7.09 -3.44
CA LEU A 311 4.78 8.33 -3.29
C LEU A 311 3.68 8.42 -4.36
N ALA A 312 3.95 8.01 -5.59
CA ALA A 312 2.92 7.93 -6.64
C ALA A 312 1.81 6.93 -6.26
N ALA A 313 2.18 5.75 -5.75
CA ALA A 313 1.20 4.77 -5.29
C ALA A 313 0.36 5.29 -4.11
N TYR A 314 0.98 6.00 -3.16
CA TYR A 314 0.23 6.63 -2.07
C TYR A 314 -0.68 7.75 -2.57
N HIS A 315 -0.23 8.59 -3.49
CA HIS A 315 -1.04 9.62 -4.11
C HIS A 315 -2.35 9.05 -4.67
N ASP A 316 -2.27 7.98 -5.45
CA ASP A 316 -3.45 7.39 -6.09
C ASP A 316 -4.42 6.82 -5.04
N ALA A 317 -3.91 6.20 -3.97
CA ALA A 317 -4.72 5.71 -2.87
C ALA A 317 -5.36 6.84 -2.04
N MET A 318 -4.59 7.87 -1.67
CA MET A 318 -5.11 8.99 -0.87
C MET A 318 -6.09 9.87 -1.67
N GLU A 319 -5.90 10.01 -2.98
CA GLU A 319 -6.75 10.88 -3.79
C GLU A 319 -8.19 10.33 -3.90
N ALA A 320 -8.34 9.01 -3.77
CA ALA A 320 -9.64 8.32 -3.67
C ALA A 320 -10.42 8.73 -2.39
N LEU A 321 -9.72 9.15 -1.33
CA LEU A 321 -10.29 9.70 -0.10
C LEU A 321 -10.49 11.22 -0.21
N VAL A 322 -9.45 11.93 -0.67
CA VAL A 322 -9.40 13.39 -0.69
C VAL A 322 -10.44 13.98 -1.65
N LYS A 323 -10.53 13.47 -2.89
CA LYS A 323 -11.41 14.06 -3.92
C LYS A 323 -12.89 14.05 -3.49
N PRO A 324 -13.49 12.91 -3.11
CA PRO A 324 -14.90 12.90 -2.70
C PRO A 324 -15.13 13.76 -1.45
N ALA A 325 -14.20 13.78 -0.50
CA ALA A 325 -14.32 14.56 0.72
C ALA A 325 -14.29 16.07 0.43
N ALA A 326 -13.36 16.50 -0.43
CA ALA A 326 -13.27 17.89 -0.85
C ALA A 326 -14.52 18.36 -1.60
N VAL A 327 -15.08 17.52 -2.47
CA VAL A 327 -16.33 17.81 -3.20
C VAL A 327 -17.51 17.94 -2.25
N ALA A 328 -17.71 16.97 -1.35
CA ALA A 328 -18.81 17.01 -0.38
C ALA A 328 -18.72 18.24 0.54
N LEU A 329 -17.53 18.51 1.10
CA LEU A 329 -17.30 19.69 1.92
C LEU A 329 -17.56 21.01 1.19
N ALA A 330 -17.22 21.09 -0.10
CA ALA A 330 -17.50 22.29 -0.90
C ALA A 330 -18.98 22.48 -1.20
N ALA A 331 -19.75 21.39 -1.29
CA ALA A 331 -21.20 21.41 -1.46
C ALA A 331 -21.97 21.65 -0.15
N GLY A 332 -21.30 21.52 1.01
CA GLY A 332 -21.95 21.54 2.32
C GLY A 332 -22.65 20.22 2.66
N ASP A 333 -22.30 19.15 1.95
CA ASP A 333 -22.83 17.80 2.16
C ASP A 333 -22.12 17.08 3.30
N VAL A 334 -22.76 16.03 3.83
CA VAL A 334 -22.22 15.14 4.86
C VAL A 334 -22.30 13.71 4.36
N TYR A 335 -21.23 12.94 4.56
CA TYR A 335 -21.18 11.52 4.19
C TYR A 335 -22.31 10.70 4.81
N ASN A 336 -22.94 9.88 3.99
CA ASN A 336 -23.90 8.86 4.44
C ASN A 336 -23.18 7.55 4.84
N ALA A 337 -23.96 6.52 5.19
CA ALA A 337 -23.41 5.24 5.62
C ALA A 337 -22.57 4.54 4.52
N ASP A 338 -22.99 4.62 3.26
CA ASP A 338 -22.28 4.02 2.13
C ASP A 338 -20.97 4.77 1.84
N ASP A 339 -20.98 6.11 1.97
CA ASP A 339 -19.79 6.94 1.85
C ASP A 339 -18.76 6.61 2.94
N LEU A 340 -19.21 6.43 4.18
CA LEU A 340 -18.37 6.00 5.29
C LEU A 340 -17.79 4.60 5.07
N LEU A 341 -18.60 3.65 4.57
CA LEU A 341 -18.13 2.30 4.26
C LEU A 341 -17.05 2.33 3.16
N ARG A 342 -17.29 3.07 2.08
CA ARG A 342 -16.30 3.29 1.01
C ARG A 342 -15.03 3.94 1.55
N CYS A 343 -15.16 4.97 2.38
CA CYS A 343 -14.03 5.68 2.97
C CYS A 343 -13.19 4.75 3.87
N ARG A 344 -13.81 3.84 4.63
CA ARG A 344 -13.10 2.81 5.40
C ARG A 344 -12.25 1.91 4.51
N ALA A 345 -12.82 1.39 3.41
CA ALA A 345 -12.08 0.54 2.47
C ALA A 345 -10.88 1.30 1.86
N GLN A 346 -11.10 2.53 1.40
CA GLN A 346 -10.05 3.35 0.81
C GLN A 346 -8.97 3.77 1.82
N ALA A 347 -9.33 3.98 3.09
CA ALA A 347 -8.40 4.31 4.17
C ALA A 347 -7.42 3.17 4.46
N ILE A 348 -7.86 1.92 4.32
CA ILE A 348 -7.00 0.73 4.41
C ILE A 348 -5.96 0.75 3.29
N THR A 349 -6.40 0.94 2.04
CA THR A 349 -5.49 1.02 0.88
C THR A 349 -4.49 2.16 1.03
N ALA A 350 -4.94 3.34 1.46
CA ALA A 350 -4.08 4.50 1.71
C ALA A 350 -3.07 4.24 2.83
N ALA A 351 -3.48 3.64 3.95
CA ALA A 351 -2.59 3.30 5.06
C ALA A 351 -1.52 2.27 4.64
N ALA A 352 -1.89 1.26 3.84
CA ALA A 352 -0.95 0.27 3.32
C ALA A 352 0.08 0.89 2.36
N ALA A 353 -0.37 1.82 1.50
CA ALA A 353 0.52 2.58 0.63
C ALA A 353 1.44 3.51 1.44
N TRP A 354 0.90 4.17 2.47
CA TRP A 354 1.66 5.03 3.36
C TRP A 354 2.76 4.29 4.12
N ALA A 355 2.47 3.09 4.64
CA ALA A 355 3.47 2.28 5.32
C ALA A 355 4.71 1.99 4.44
N ARG A 356 4.54 1.88 3.11
CA ARG A 356 5.66 1.74 2.17
C ARG A 356 6.44 3.05 2.01
N VAL A 357 5.76 4.19 2.02
CA VAL A 357 6.39 5.52 2.04
C VAL A 357 7.27 5.66 3.28
N GLU A 358 6.77 5.30 4.47
CA GLU A 358 7.52 5.41 5.72
C GLU A 358 8.75 4.48 5.80
N GLN A 359 8.69 3.35 5.11
CA GLN A 359 9.81 2.39 5.04
C GLN A 359 10.83 2.76 3.95
N THR A 360 10.53 3.76 3.12
CA THR A 360 11.40 4.15 2.01
C THR A 360 12.50 5.07 2.50
N ASP A 361 13.73 4.66 2.23
CA ASP A 361 14.90 5.52 2.38
C ASP A 361 14.95 6.55 1.25
N PHE A 362 14.66 7.81 1.59
CA PHE A 362 14.74 8.96 0.70
C PHE A 362 16.14 9.62 0.68
N ASP A 363 17.06 9.23 1.56
CA ASP A 363 18.46 9.69 1.52
C ASP A 363 19.26 8.91 0.47
N ARG A 364 18.81 9.04 -0.79
CA ARG A 364 19.48 8.43 -1.93
C ARG A 364 20.32 9.47 -2.64
N ALA A 365 21.59 9.12 -2.88
CA ALA A 365 22.55 9.99 -3.56
C ALA A 365 22.04 10.53 -4.91
N TYR A 366 21.23 9.76 -5.66
CA TYR A 366 20.70 10.18 -6.96
C TYR A 366 19.57 11.24 -6.86
N LEU A 367 18.94 11.40 -5.69
CA LEU A 367 17.91 12.41 -5.45
C LEU A 367 18.52 13.79 -5.16
N GLY A 368 19.75 13.81 -4.64
CA GLY A 368 20.51 15.05 -4.41
C GLY A 368 19.86 15.98 -3.39
N LEU A 369 19.28 15.41 -2.34
CA LEU A 369 18.63 16.14 -1.25
C LEU A 369 19.66 16.71 -0.26
N THR A 370 19.36 17.87 0.30
CA THR A 370 20.12 18.46 1.40
C THR A 370 19.63 17.94 2.75
N LYS A 371 20.37 18.25 3.83
CA LYS A 371 19.93 17.90 5.20
C LYS A 371 18.61 18.59 5.57
N ASP A 372 18.40 19.81 5.11
CA ASP A 372 17.17 20.55 5.37
C ASP A 372 15.98 19.95 4.61
N ASP A 373 16.21 19.47 3.38
CA ASP A 373 15.21 18.75 2.59
C ASP A 373 14.78 17.46 3.31
N LEU A 374 15.74 16.68 3.80
CA LEU A 374 15.48 15.43 4.54
C LEU A 374 14.73 15.70 5.85
N ALA A 375 15.12 16.72 6.62
CA ALA A 375 14.39 17.12 7.83
C ALA A 375 12.95 17.56 7.52
N GLY A 376 12.75 18.28 6.41
CA GLY A 376 11.43 18.68 5.93
C GLY A 376 10.56 17.50 5.50
N ILE A 377 11.15 16.48 4.87
CA ILE A 377 10.48 15.22 4.53
C ILE A 377 10.09 14.49 5.82
N ASP A 378 11.00 14.32 6.79
CA ASP A 378 10.71 13.64 8.06
C ASP A 378 9.56 14.28 8.83
N GLU A 379 9.52 15.62 8.88
CA GLU A 379 8.42 16.36 9.51
C GLU A 379 7.09 16.12 8.79
N ALA A 380 7.09 16.16 7.45
CA ALA A 380 5.89 15.93 6.67
C ALA A 380 5.42 14.46 6.72
N LEU A 381 6.34 13.50 6.80
CA LEU A 381 6.03 12.09 7.05
C LEU A 381 5.35 11.90 8.40
N ALA A 382 5.85 12.57 9.45
CA ALA A 382 5.21 12.51 10.76
C ALA A 382 3.80 13.13 10.75
N ALA A 383 3.63 14.27 10.07
CA ALA A 383 2.35 14.95 9.98
C ALA A 383 1.29 14.12 9.23
N GLU A 384 1.65 13.50 8.10
CA GLU A 384 0.72 12.64 7.36
C GLU A 384 0.34 11.38 8.18
N ARG A 385 1.28 10.79 8.92
CA ARG A 385 0.99 9.67 9.84
C ARG A 385 -0.06 10.08 10.87
N ASP A 386 0.11 11.25 11.48
CA ASP A 386 -0.82 11.75 12.49
C ASP A 386 -2.20 12.04 11.88
N GLU A 387 -2.26 12.54 10.65
CA GLU A 387 -3.50 12.80 9.92
C GLU A 387 -4.23 11.50 9.51
N LEU A 388 -3.50 10.48 9.02
CA LEU A 388 -4.08 9.15 8.78
C LEU A 388 -4.59 8.52 10.07
N ALA A 389 -3.89 8.73 11.19
CA ALA A 389 -4.37 8.28 12.50
C ALA A 389 -5.64 9.03 12.94
N ALA A 390 -5.76 10.32 12.62
CA ALA A 390 -6.95 11.12 12.86
C ALA A 390 -8.14 10.65 12.02
N LEU A 391 -7.94 10.44 10.71
CA LEU A 391 -8.94 9.87 9.82
C LEU A 391 -9.46 8.51 10.34
N ASN A 392 -8.55 7.62 10.75
CA ASN A 392 -8.93 6.33 11.31
C ASN A 392 -9.71 6.44 12.63
N ARG A 393 -9.44 7.45 13.47
CA ARG A 393 -10.26 7.73 14.66
C ARG A 393 -11.66 8.20 14.27
N ALA A 394 -11.76 9.15 13.34
CA ALA A 394 -13.04 9.67 12.85
C ALA A 394 -13.92 8.55 12.24
N LEU A 395 -13.32 7.66 11.45
CA LEU A 395 -14.00 6.50 10.84
C LEU A 395 -14.54 5.49 11.87
N ARG A 396 -13.84 5.31 13.00
CA ARG A 396 -14.30 4.46 14.11
C ARG A 396 -15.45 5.09 14.89
N ASN A 397 -15.37 6.40 15.11
CA ASN A 397 -16.42 7.15 15.81
C ASN A 397 -17.68 7.33 14.93
N GLY A 398 -17.55 7.19 13.62
CA GLY A 398 -18.63 7.41 12.67
C GLY A 398 -18.97 8.88 12.46
N ASP A 399 -18.07 9.80 12.81
CA ASP A 399 -18.27 11.24 12.59
C ASP A 399 -18.00 11.57 11.12
N ALA A 400 -19.07 11.62 10.34
CA ALA A 400 -19.01 11.88 8.90
C ALA A 400 -18.34 13.21 8.54
N GLN A 401 -18.53 14.25 9.37
CA GLN A 401 -17.95 15.56 9.11
C GLN A 401 -16.44 15.55 9.39
N GLU A 402 -16.03 14.92 10.50
CA GLU A 402 -14.63 14.76 10.87
C GLU A 402 -13.90 13.87 9.86
N VAL A 403 -14.53 12.79 9.37
CA VAL A 403 -13.98 11.91 8.33
C VAL A 403 -13.65 12.69 7.07
N MET A 404 -14.57 13.50 6.55
CA MET A 404 -14.29 14.31 5.35
C MET A 404 -13.18 15.32 5.61
N THR A 405 -13.19 15.97 6.77
CA THR A 405 -12.22 17.01 7.13
C THR A 405 -10.80 16.43 7.19
N THR A 406 -10.63 15.31 7.88
CA THR A 406 -9.35 14.60 8.03
C THR A 406 -8.89 13.97 6.71
N ALA A 407 -9.81 13.36 5.95
CA ALA A 407 -9.50 12.84 4.61
C ALA A 407 -8.97 13.94 3.68
N LYS A 408 -9.58 15.13 3.68
CA LYS A 408 -9.12 16.28 2.87
C LYS A 408 -7.74 16.80 3.33
N ALA A 409 -7.42 16.67 4.61
CA ALA A 409 -6.19 17.18 5.20
C ALA A 409 -4.94 16.33 4.91
N LEU A 410 -5.09 15.14 4.31
CA LEU A 410 -3.96 14.31 3.85
C LEU A 410 -3.12 15.01 2.77
N LYS A 411 -3.77 15.53 1.73
CA LYS A 411 -3.10 16.05 0.52
C LYS A 411 -2.01 17.12 0.76
N PRO A 412 -2.19 18.11 1.66
CA PRO A 412 -1.14 19.09 1.96
C PRO A 412 0.19 18.49 2.44
N HIS A 413 0.18 17.45 3.26
CA HIS A 413 1.39 16.84 3.82
C HIS A 413 2.14 16.04 2.75
N PHE A 414 1.43 15.25 1.95
CA PHE A 414 1.95 14.60 0.76
C PHE A 414 2.57 15.61 -0.21
N ALA A 415 1.85 16.70 -0.50
CA ALA A 415 2.34 17.72 -1.42
C ALA A 415 3.64 18.35 -0.93
N ARG A 416 3.80 18.54 0.39
CA ARG A 416 5.04 19.02 0.99
C ARG A 416 6.20 18.06 0.73
N ILE A 417 6.01 16.74 0.90
CA ILE A 417 7.04 15.73 0.60
C ILE A 417 7.37 15.73 -0.89
N TYR A 418 6.34 15.63 -1.74
CA TYR A 418 6.50 15.49 -3.18
C TYR A 418 7.20 16.72 -3.79
N MET A 419 6.89 17.92 -3.30
CA MET A 419 7.51 19.16 -3.77
C MET A 419 9.00 19.27 -3.44
N THR A 420 9.51 18.60 -2.41
CA THR A 420 10.93 18.62 -2.07
C THR A 420 11.82 18.09 -3.20
N PHE A 421 11.27 17.20 -4.05
CA PHE A 421 12.00 16.64 -5.19
C PHE A 421 11.98 17.53 -6.44
N GLY A 422 11.33 18.70 -6.40
CA GLY A 422 11.21 19.63 -7.51
C GLY A 422 12.18 20.82 -7.46
N ASP A 423 12.69 21.24 -8.62
CA ASP A 423 13.49 22.46 -8.76
C ASP A 423 12.59 23.70 -8.87
N PHE A 424 12.11 24.16 -7.71
CA PHE A 424 11.38 25.41 -7.62
C PHE A 424 12.33 26.61 -7.71
N PRO A 425 11.98 27.66 -8.48
CA PRO A 425 12.75 28.90 -8.48
C PRO A 425 12.75 29.49 -7.06
N LYS A 426 13.93 29.90 -6.58
CA LYS A 426 14.04 30.62 -5.31
C LYS A 426 13.17 31.88 -5.38
N ALA A 427 12.43 32.18 -4.32
CA ALA A 427 11.66 33.42 -4.24
C ALA A 427 12.61 34.61 -4.49
N PRO A 428 12.18 35.65 -5.23
CA PRO A 428 12.96 36.87 -5.30
C PRO A 428 13.19 37.38 -3.87
N GLN A 429 14.47 37.60 -3.53
CA GLN A 429 14.88 38.23 -2.26
C GLN A 429 14.47 39.69 -2.23
#